data_AF-A0A6A6E6G2-F1
#
_entry.id   AF-A0A6A6E6G2-F1
#
_cell.length_a   1.000
_cell.length_b   1.000
_cell.length_c   1.000
_cell.angle_alpha   90.00
_cell.angle_beta   90.00
_cell.angle_gamma   90.00
#
_symmetry.space_group_name_H-M   'P 1'
#
loop_
_entity.id
_entity.type
_entity.pdbx_description
1 polymer ?
#
loop_
_entity_poly.entity_id
_entity_poly.type
_entity_poly.pdbx_seq_one_letter_code
_entity_poly.pdbx_strand_id
1 'polypeptide(L)'
;MPRCYSVTDIARALDEHSPAILQFIGHGSSKGLCFENVVGRAQMVDKMPLAKLLHNQKGLKLVILNACYSHDQAQSLADSVGHVIGREGPIQDIDAINFSTDFFTALRHGRTFEESFGRAKAAVQLQTTALSPHFLKARSEKEIAHQSQDQISQSNLPGDDGYP
;
A
#
# COMPACT_ATOMS: atom_id res chain seq x y z
N MET A 1 14.03 -23.23 11.14
CA MET A 1 12.90 -22.27 11.23
C MET A 1 13.05 -21.29 10.08
N PRO A 2 11.99 -20.96 9.33
CA PRO A 2 12.06 -19.86 8.37
C PRO A 2 12.39 -18.58 9.14
N ARG A 3 13.39 -17.85 8.66
CA ARG A 3 13.83 -16.59 9.26
C ARG A 3 12.81 -15.50 8.90
N CYS A 4 12.44 -14.64 9.86
CA CYS A 4 11.65 -13.45 9.55
C CYS A 4 12.52 -12.45 8.78
N TYR A 5 11.96 -11.74 7.80
CA TYR A 5 12.74 -10.78 7.03
C TYR A 5 12.93 -9.48 7.82
N SER A 6 14.15 -8.96 7.81
CA SER A 6 14.44 -7.61 8.27
C SER A 6 14.17 -6.57 7.17
N VAL A 7 14.07 -5.30 7.55
CA VAL A 7 13.99 -4.19 6.58
C VAL A 7 15.22 -4.17 5.67
N THR A 8 16.39 -4.53 6.19
CA THR A 8 17.64 -4.62 5.43
C THR A 8 17.59 -5.74 4.38
N ASP A 9 16.96 -6.88 4.70
CA ASP A 9 16.79 -7.96 3.73
C ASP A 9 15.89 -7.54 2.57
N ILE A 10 14.86 -6.75 2.85
CA ILE A 10 13.97 -6.19 1.82
C ILE A 10 14.69 -5.18 0.97
N ALA A 11 15.42 -4.24 1.58
CA ALA A 11 16.22 -3.25 0.85
C ALA A 11 17.20 -3.93 -0.13
N ARG A 12 17.92 -4.95 0.36
CA ARG A 12 18.84 -5.74 -0.44
C ARG A 12 18.14 -6.48 -1.58
N ALA A 13 17.02 -7.15 -1.31
CA ALA A 13 16.26 -7.86 -2.34
C ALA A 13 15.70 -6.91 -3.42
N LEU A 14 15.30 -5.69 -3.05
CA LEU A 14 14.85 -4.67 -3.99
C LEU A 14 15.99 -4.25 -4.93
N ASP A 15 17.17 -3.99 -4.39
CA ASP A 15 18.34 -3.59 -5.17
C ASP A 15 18.85 -4.75 -6.06
N GLU A 16 18.87 -5.99 -5.54
CA GLU A 16 19.35 -7.18 -6.26
C GLU A 16 18.43 -7.60 -7.42
N HIS A 17 17.11 -7.46 -7.25
CA HIS A 17 16.14 -8.01 -8.21
C HIS A 17 15.38 -6.96 -9.02
N SER A 18 15.41 -5.68 -8.61
CA SER A 18 14.63 -4.60 -9.24
C SER A 18 13.18 -5.02 -9.55
N PRO A 19 12.42 -5.55 -8.57
CA PRO A 19 11.16 -6.23 -8.86
C PRO A 19 10.06 -5.23 -9.27
N ALA A 20 9.20 -5.65 -10.20
CA ALA A 20 8.02 -4.88 -10.56
C ALA A 20 6.90 -4.95 -9.51
N ILE A 21 6.88 -6.01 -8.69
CA ILE A 21 5.85 -6.29 -7.69
C ILE A 21 6.53 -6.72 -6.40
N LEU A 22 6.15 -6.10 -5.28
CA LEU A 22 6.52 -6.51 -3.93
C LEU A 22 5.27 -6.99 -3.18
N GLN A 23 5.29 -8.20 -2.64
CA GLN A 23 4.23 -8.70 -1.76
C GLN A 23 4.79 -8.94 -0.35
N PHE A 24 4.22 -8.24 0.61
CA PHE A 24 4.46 -8.48 2.04
C PHE A 24 3.36 -9.38 2.59
N ILE A 25 3.75 -10.45 3.27
CA ILE A 25 2.87 -11.36 4.00
C ILE A 25 3.38 -11.44 5.42
N GLY A 26 2.57 -11.04 6.39
CA GLY A 26 2.98 -11.06 7.78
C GLY A 26 2.03 -10.32 8.71
N HIS A 27 2.48 -10.13 9.94
CA HIS A 27 1.70 -9.43 10.95
C HIS A 27 1.68 -7.91 10.70
N GLY A 28 0.50 -7.33 10.88
CA GLY A 28 0.26 -5.91 10.82
C GLY A 28 -0.65 -5.47 11.96
N SER A 29 -0.57 -4.17 12.28
CA SER A 29 -1.45 -3.50 13.23
C SER A 29 -1.59 -2.04 12.82
N SER A 30 -2.45 -1.29 13.50
CA SER A 30 -2.53 0.16 13.34
C SER A 30 -1.20 0.90 13.57
N LYS A 31 -0.22 0.26 14.22
CA LYS A 31 1.12 0.83 14.48
C LYS A 31 2.15 0.54 13.39
N GLY A 32 1.84 -0.29 12.39
CA GLY A 32 2.83 -0.69 11.38
C GLY A 32 2.78 -2.14 10.94
N LEU A 33 3.84 -2.55 10.24
CA LEU A 33 4.10 -3.93 9.85
C LEU A 33 5.23 -4.51 10.72
N CYS A 34 5.16 -5.81 10.98
CA CYS A 34 6.14 -6.50 11.81
C CYS A 34 7.30 -7.06 10.97
N PHE A 35 8.53 -6.72 11.35
CA PHE A 35 9.77 -7.20 10.73
C PHE A 35 10.73 -7.75 11.79
N GLU A 36 11.78 -8.43 11.34
CA GLU A 36 12.89 -8.82 12.21
C GLU A 36 13.89 -7.65 12.39
N ASN A 37 14.36 -7.44 13.62
CA ASN A 37 15.44 -6.50 13.90
C ASN A 37 16.82 -7.18 13.88
N VAL A 38 17.88 -6.39 14.09
CA VAL A 38 19.28 -6.88 14.05
C VAL A 38 19.62 -7.93 15.11
N VAL A 39 18.80 -8.07 16.16
CA VAL A 39 18.97 -9.09 17.21
C VAL A 39 18.01 -10.27 17.06
N GLY A 40 17.33 -10.41 15.92
CA GLY A 40 16.43 -11.53 15.63
C GLY A 40 15.07 -11.44 16.32
N ARG A 41 14.65 -10.25 16.77
CA ARG A 41 13.37 -10.04 17.45
C ARG A 41 12.38 -9.30 16.56
N ALA A 42 11.10 -9.55 16.79
CA ALA A 42 10.01 -8.81 16.15
C ALA A 42 10.10 -7.31 16.48
N GLN A 43 9.97 -6.48 15.46
CA GLN A 43 9.95 -5.02 15.54
C GLN A 43 8.82 -4.50 14.66
N MET A 44 7.99 -3.63 15.25
CA MET A 44 7.00 -2.87 14.49
C MET A 44 7.69 -1.72 13.76
N VAL A 45 7.47 -1.65 12.45
CA VAL A 45 7.95 -0.57 11.59
C VAL A 45 6.75 0.25 11.14
N ASP A 46 6.77 1.53 11.48
CA ASP A 46 5.75 2.50 11.11
C ASP A 46 5.75 2.77 9.59
N LYS A 47 4.70 3.44 9.09
CA LYS A 47 4.47 3.72 7.67
C LYS A 47 5.56 4.53 7.00
N MET A 48 6.14 5.52 7.71
CA MET A 48 7.09 6.46 7.12
C MET A 48 8.44 5.83 6.74
N PRO A 49 9.11 5.02 7.59
CA PRO A 49 10.35 4.34 7.21
C PRO A 49 10.20 3.45 5.97
N LEU A 50 9.11 2.69 5.87
CA LEU A 50 8.90 1.79 4.72
C LEU A 50 8.63 2.59 3.44
N ALA A 51 7.84 3.67 3.51
CA ALA A 51 7.63 4.55 2.37
C ALA A 51 8.93 5.15 1.83
N LYS A 52 9.80 5.64 2.73
CA LYS A 52 11.11 6.17 2.35
C LYS A 52 12.01 5.12 1.68
N LEU A 53 11.97 3.87 2.14
CA LEU A 53 12.72 2.78 1.53
C LEU A 53 12.24 2.50 0.10
N LEU A 54 10.93 2.45 -0.11
CA LEU A 54 10.34 2.10 -1.40
C LEU A 54 10.34 3.25 -2.41
N HIS A 55 10.40 4.51 -1.95
CA HIS A 55 10.37 5.70 -2.81
C HIS A 55 11.46 5.71 -3.89
N ASN A 56 12.65 5.21 -3.60
CA ASN A 56 13.78 5.24 -4.53
C ASN A 56 13.79 4.04 -5.51
N GLN A 57 12.85 3.11 -5.39
CA GLN A 57 12.86 1.85 -6.12
C GLN A 57 12.27 2.01 -7.52
N LYS A 58 13.13 2.40 -8.46
CA LYS A 58 12.77 2.55 -9.87
C LYS A 58 12.30 1.21 -10.44
N GLY A 59 11.09 1.18 -10.98
CA GLY A 59 10.51 -0.01 -11.60
C GLY A 59 9.54 -0.78 -10.70
N LEU A 60 9.46 -0.46 -9.40
CA LEU A 60 8.41 -1.00 -8.53
C LEU A 60 7.05 -0.38 -8.91
N LYS A 61 6.12 -1.20 -9.40
CA LYS A 61 4.82 -0.76 -9.92
C LYS A 61 3.67 -1.05 -8.99
N LEU A 62 3.81 -2.08 -8.16
CA LEU A 62 2.76 -2.57 -7.27
C LEU A 62 3.36 -3.06 -5.94
N VAL A 63 2.77 -2.63 -4.84
CA VAL A 63 3.00 -3.23 -3.51
C VAL A 63 1.71 -3.86 -3.01
N ILE A 64 1.79 -5.08 -2.47
CA ILE A 64 0.66 -5.79 -1.88
C ILE A 64 0.97 -6.03 -0.39
N LEU A 65 0.15 -5.48 0.50
CA LEU A 65 0.28 -5.63 1.95
C LEU A 65 -0.77 -6.62 2.48
N ASN A 66 -0.46 -7.92 2.43
CA ASN A 66 -1.24 -8.97 3.09
C ASN A 66 -0.94 -9.00 4.59
N ALA A 67 -1.39 -7.98 5.28
CA ALA A 67 -1.25 -7.80 6.72
C ALA A 67 -2.48 -7.08 7.28
N CYS A 68 -2.87 -7.39 8.52
CA CYS A 68 -4.01 -6.74 9.17
C CYS A 68 -3.77 -5.23 9.32
N TYR A 69 -4.82 -4.42 9.14
CA TYR A 69 -4.80 -2.97 9.35
C TYR A 69 -3.70 -2.21 8.59
N SER A 70 -3.36 -2.67 7.38
CA SER A 70 -2.31 -2.10 6.53
C SER A 70 -2.74 -0.88 5.70
N HIS A 71 -3.97 -0.37 5.88
CA HIS A 71 -4.50 0.76 5.11
C HIS A 71 -3.66 2.03 5.26
N ASP A 72 -3.29 2.42 6.48
CA ASP A 72 -2.50 3.63 6.72
C ASP A 72 -1.09 3.55 6.11
N GLN A 73 -0.51 2.34 6.11
CA GLN A 73 0.74 2.05 5.42
C GLN A 73 0.54 2.16 3.91
N ALA A 74 -0.51 1.53 3.38
CA ALA A 74 -0.81 1.58 1.96
C ALA A 74 -1.01 3.01 1.46
N GLN A 75 -1.68 3.87 2.23
CA GLN A 75 -1.88 5.27 1.89
C GLN A 75 -0.56 6.04 1.82
N SER A 76 0.33 5.81 2.78
CA SER A 76 1.66 6.45 2.79
C SER A 76 2.57 5.94 1.66
N LEU A 77 2.38 4.68 1.26
CA LEU A 77 3.09 4.09 0.13
C LEU A 77 2.55 4.53 -1.22
N ALA A 78 1.25 4.84 -1.33
CA ALA A 78 0.63 5.25 -2.59
C ALA A 78 1.24 6.56 -3.13
N ASP A 79 1.75 7.44 -2.27
CA ASP A 79 2.47 8.64 -2.71
C ASP A 79 3.85 8.32 -3.35
N SER A 80 4.38 7.13 -3.09
CA SER A 80 5.72 6.71 -3.52
C SER A 80 5.71 5.59 -4.56
N VAL A 81 4.64 4.80 -4.63
CA VAL A 81 4.53 3.61 -5.46
C VAL A 81 3.23 3.69 -6.26
N GLY A 82 3.31 3.49 -7.58
CA GLY A 82 2.19 3.70 -8.50
C GLY A 82 0.88 3.01 -8.09
N HIS A 83 0.94 1.82 -7.51
CA HIS A 83 -0.22 1.08 -7.01
C HIS A 83 0.11 0.38 -5.69
N VAL A 84 -0.82 0.41 -4.73
CA VAL A 84 -0.68 -0.27 -3.45
C VAL A 84 -1.99 -0.94 -3.05
N ILE A 85 -1.94 -2.20 -2.67
CA ILE A 85 -3.06 -2.95 -2.13
C ILE A 85 -2.88 -3.10 -0.62
N GLY A 86 -3.86 -2.64 0.16
CA GLY A 86 -3.87 -2.70 1.62
C GLY A 86 -5.18 -3.24 2.19
N ARG A 87 -5.24 -3.35 3.52
CA ARG A 87 -6.38 -3.89 4.28
C ARG A 87 -6.80 -2.91 5.38
N GLU A 88 -8.09 -2.64 5.51
CA GLU A 88 -8.62 -1.86 6.64
C GLU A 88 -8.81 -2.68 7.91
N GLY A 89 -9.03 -3.99 7.77
CA GLY A 89 -9.34 -4.88 8.88
C GLY A 89 -8.44 -6.10 8.96
N PRO A 90 -8.84 -7.10 9.77
CA PRO A 90 -8.15 -8.38 9.81
C PRO A 90 -8.26 -9.13 8.47
N ILE A 91 -7.33 -10.04 8.25
CA ILE A 91 -7.32 -10.97 7.13
C ILE A 91 -7.07 -12.37 7.69
N GLN A 92 -7.89 -13.35 7.28
CA GLN A 92 -7.59 -14.75 7.58
C GLN A 92 -6.59 -15.29 6.55
N ASP A 93 -5.78 -16.26 6.95
CA ASP A 93 -4.76 -16.83 6.07
C ASP A 93 -5.36 -17.40 4.78
N ILE A 94 -6.51 -18.09 4.87
CA ILE A 94 -7.20 -18.64 3.70
C ILE A 94 -7.64 -17.56 2.73
N ASP A 95 -8.09 -16.42 3.25
CA ASP A 95 -8.51 -15.27 2.46
C ASP A 95 -7.33 -14.60 1.77
N ALA A 96 -6.19 -14.51 2.44
CA ALA A 96 -4.94 -14.00 1.87
C ALA A 96 -4.44 -14.90 0.72
N ILE A 97 -4.53 -16.22 0.91
CA ILE A 97 -4.14 -17.22 -0.09
C ILE A 97 -5.05 -17.12 -1.31
N ASN A 98 -6.37 -17.13 -1.12
CA ASN A 98 -7.35 -17.08 -2.21
C ASN A 98 -7.23 -15.76 -2.98
N PHE A 99 -7.13 -14.64 -2.25
CA PHE A 99 -6.91 -13.32 -2.86
C PHE A 99 -5.65 -13.31 -3.74
N SER A 100 -4.51 -13.78 -3.22
CA SER A 100 -3.25 -13.77 -3.96
C SER A 100 -3.31 -14.68 -5.19
N THR A 101 -3.91 -15.86 -5.03
CA THR A 101 -4.08 -16.84 -6.11
C THR A 101 -4.89 -16.26 -7.26
N ASP A 102 -6.05 -15.68 -6.98
CA ASP A 102 -6.92 -15.11 -8.01
C ASP A 102 -6.32 -13.83 -8.62
N PHE A 103 -5.65 -13.01 -7.80
CA PHE A 103 -4.99 -11.79 -8.25
C PHE A 103 -3.89 -12.11 -9.27
N PHE A 104 -2.93 -12.97 -8.91
CA PHE A 104 -1.84 -13.32 -9.81
C PHE A 104 -2.30 -14.16 -11.01
N THR A 105 -3.36 -14.96 -10.85
CA THR A 105 -3.97 -15.68 -11.99
C THR A 105 -4.57 -14.69 -13.00
N ALA A 106 -5.31 -13.68 -12.54
CA ALA A 106 -5.86 -12.64 -13.42
C ALA A 106 -4.74 -11.85 -14.11
N LEU A 107 -3.69 -11.47 -13.37
CA LEU A 107 -2.54 -10.75 -13.90
C LEU A 107 -1.80 -11.56 -14.97
N ARG A 108 -1.61 -12.87 -14.74
CA ARG A 108 -1.01 -13.80 -15.72
C ARG A 108 -1.82 -13.89 -17.01
N HIS A 109 -3.13 -13.65 -16.96
CA HIS A 109 -4.01 -13.60 -18.14
C HIS A 109 -4.02 -12.22 -18.82
N GLY A 110 -3.07 -11.34 -18.51
CA GLY A 110 -2.92 -10.05 -19.16
C GLY A 110 -3.87 -8.96 -18.65
N ARG A 111 -4.52 -9.18 -17.51
CA ARG A 111 -5.37 -8.15 -16.88
C ARG A 111 -4.53 -7.07 -16.24
N THR A 112 -5.07 -5.86 -16.17
CA THR A 112 -4.48 -4.75 -15.42
C THR A 112 -4.48 -5.05 -13.91
N PHE A 113 -3.72 -4.29 -13.12
CA PHE A 113 -3.73 -4.43 -11.66
C PHE A 113 -5.11 -4.18 -11.06
N GLU A 114 -5.84 -3.19 -11.58
CA GLU A 114 -7.17 -2.83 -11.12
C GLU A 114 -8.20 -3.93 -11.42
N GLU A 115 -8.21 -4.44 -12.65
CA GLU A 115 -9.08 -5.58 -13.02
C GLU A 115 -8.74 -6.83 -12.20
N SER A 116 -7.44 -7.11 -12.00
CA SER A 116 -6.98 -8.25 -11.21
C SER A 116 -7.41 -8.13 -9.75
N PHE A 117 -7.31 -6.93 -9.18
CA PHE A 117 -7.79 -6.62 -7.83
C PHE A 117 -9.30 -6.81 -7.73
N GLY A 118 -10.07 -6.24 -8.65
CA GLY A 118 -11.53 -6.35 -8.66
C GLY A 118 -11.99 -7.80 -8.72
N ARG A 119 -11.34 -8.61 -9.57
CA ARG A 119 -11.64 -10.04 -9.69
C ARG A 119 -11.28 -10.83 -8.42
N ALA A 120 -10.10 -10.60 -7.86
CA ALA A 120 -9.65 -11.27 -6.63
C ALA A 120 -10.55 -10.91 -5.43
N LYS A 121 -10.92 -9.62 -5.31
CA LYS A 121 -11.84 -9.16 -4.28
C LYS A 121 -13.21 -9.84 -4.40
N ALA A 122 -13.77 -9.88 -5.61
CA ALA A 122 -15.06 -10.52 -5.85
C ALA A 122 -15.02 -12.03 -5.54
N ALA A 123 -13.97 -12.73 -5.99
CA ALA A 123 -13.82 -14.17 -5.77
C ALA A 123 -13.76 -14.51 -4.27
N VAL A 124 -13.02 -13.73 -3.50
CA VAL A 124 -12.94 -13.93 -2.06
C VAL A 124 -14.26 -13.57 -1.36
N GLN A 125 -14.93 -12.48 -1.76
CA GLN A 125 -16.24 -12.11 -1.21
C GLN A 125 -17.34 -13.16 -1.48
N LEU A 126 -17.23 -13.91 -2.57
CA LEU A 126 -18.13 -15.03 -2.87
C LEU A 126 -17.89 -16.25 -1.98
N GLN A 127 -16.69 -16.36 -1.38
CA GLN A 127 -16.30 -17.47 -0.51
C GLN A 127 -16.45 -17.13 0.98
N THR A 128 -16.40 -15.84 1.34
CA THR A 128 -16.46 -15.36 2.72
C THR A 128 -16.97 -13.92 2.80
N THR A 129 -17.72 -13.60 3.85
CA THR A 129 -18.35 -12.28 4.03
C THR A 129 -17.44 -11.25 4.71
N ALA A 130 -16.23 -11.63 5.15
CA ALA A 130 -15.43 -10.82 6.08
C ALA A 130 -14.35 -9.92 5.43
N LEU A 131 -14.26 -9.85 4.10
CA LEU A 131 -13.17 -9.12 3.43
C LEU A 131 -13.50 -7.72 2.94
N SER A 132 -12.62 -6.79 3.35
CA SER A 132 -12.57 -5.42 2.87
C SER A 132 -11.15 -5.02 2.42
N PRO A 133 -10.60 -5.63 1.35
CA PRO A 133 -9.37 -5.15 0.74
C PRO A 133 -9.63 -3.84 -0.02
N HIS A 134 -8.61 -2.98 -0.02
CA HIS A 134 -8.61 -1.67 -0.68
C HIS A 134 -7.48 -1.57 -1.68
N PHE A 135 -7.79 -0.99 -2.82
CA PHE A 135 -6.84 -0.69 -3.89
C PHE A 135 -6.60 0.81 -3.89
N LEU A 136 -5.38 1.20 -3.55
CA LEU A 136 -4.95 2.59 -3.58
C LEU A 136 -4.07 2.77 -4.82
N LYS A 137 -4.41 3.77 -5.62
CA LYS A 137 -3.60 4.19 -6.77
C LYS A 137 -2.90 5.48 -6.39
N ALA A 138 -1.62 5.62 -6.76
CA ALA A 138 -0.93 6.89 -6.67
C ALA A 138 -1.72 7.95 -7.46
N ARG A 139 -1.93 9.13 -6.86
CA ARG A 139 -2.48 10.28 -7.61
C ARG A 139 -1.55 10.58 -8.78
N SER A 140 -2.09 10.82 -9.96
CA SER A 140 -1.27 11.28 -11.08
C SER A 140 -0.71 12.67 -10.76
N GLU A 141 0.49 13.00 -11.26
CA GLU A 141 1.09 14.34 -11.12
C GLU A 141 0.13 15.46 -11.60
N LYS A 142 -0.76 15.14 -12.55
CA LYS A 142 -1.78 16.05 -13.07
C LYS A 142 -2.92 16.36 -12.08
N GLU A 143 -3.23 15.45 -11.15
CA GLU A 143 -4.29 15.65 -10.14
C GLU A 143 -3.75 16.42 -8.92
N ILE A 144 -2.46 16.28 -8.60
CA ILE A 144 -1.80 17.04 -7.54
C ILE A 144 -1.76 18.53 -7.90
N ALA A 145 -1.50 18.85 -9.17
CA ALA A 145 -1.49 20.23 -9.66
C ALA A 145 -2.87 20.93 -9.61
N HIS A 146 -3.97 20.16 -9.68
CA HIS A 146 -5.33 20.72 -9.68
C HIS A 146 -5.80 21.14 -8.26
N GLN A 147 -5.35 20.44 -7.21
CA GLN A 147 -5.72 20.76 -5.82
C GLN A 147 -4.98 21.98 -5.25
N SER A 148 -3.81 22.34 -5.77
CA SER A 148 -3.09 23.55 -5.34
C SER A 148 -3.70 24.85 -5.88
N GLN A 149 -4.56 24.79 -6.91
CA GLN A 149 -5.27 25.97 -7.43
C GLN A 149 -6.57 26.26 -6.67
N ASP A 150 -7.24 25.23 -6.15
CA ASP A 150 -8.47 25.39 -5.38
C ASP A 150 -8.25 26.02 -3.99
N GLN A 151 -7.09 25.82 -3.37
CA GLN A 151 -6.79 26.42 -2.05
C GLN A 151 -6.37 27.90 -2.10
N ILE A 152 -5.99 28.45 -3.26
CA ILE A 152 -5.63 29.87 -3.39
C ILE A 152 -6.89 30.76 -3.55
N SER A 153 -8.02 30.16 -3.93
CA SER A 153 -9.25 30.92 -4.23
C SER A 153 -10.13 31.25 -3.01
N GLN A 154 -9.73 30.86 -1.78
CA GLN A 154 -10.49 31.11 -0.54
C GLN A 154 -9.83 32.06 0.46
N SER A 155 -8.71 32.71 0.14
CA SER A 155 -8.04 33.65 1.08
C SER A 155 -8.21 35.15 0.79
N ASN A 156 -9.04 35.55 -0.18
CA ASN A 156 -9.32 36.97 -0.42
C ASN A 156 -10.72 37.37 0.03
N LEU A 157 -10.92 37.51 1.34
CA LEU A 157 -11.96 38.39 1.87
C LEU A 157 -11.39 39.82 1.86
N PRO A 158 -12.06 40.82 1.26
CA PRO A 158 -11.62 42.21 1.36
C PRO A 158 -11.68 42.64 2.82
N GLY A 159 -10.59 43.24 3.30
CA GLY A 159 -10.53 43.85 4.62
C GLY A 159 -11.60 44.93 4.74
N ASP A 160 -12.38 44.84 5.80
CA ASP A 160 -13.38 45.82 6.22
C ASP A 160 -12.67 47.10 6.67
N ASP A 161 -12.52 48.03 5.74
CA ASP A 161 -12.11 49.41 5.91
C ASP A 161 -13.29 50.23 6.46
N GLY A 162 -13.21 50.53 7.76
CA GLY A 162 -14.36 51.01 8.51
C GLY A 162 -14.82 52.46 8.30
N TYR A 163 -15.62 52.87 9.30
CA TYR A 163 -16.24 54.17 9.60
C TYR A 163 -17.68 54.40 9.08
N PRO A 164 -18.53 55.14 9.83
CA PRO A 164 -18.20 56.04 10.94
C PRO A 164 -18.62 55.64 12.36
#